data_AF-A0A2G6HJM9-F1
#
_entry.id   AF-A0A2G6HJM9-F1
#
_cell.length_a   1.000
_cell.length_b   1.000
_cell.length_c   1.000
_cell.angle_alpha   90.00
_cell.angle_beta   90.00
_cell.angle_gamma   90.00
#
_symmetry.space_group_name_H-M   'P 1'
#
loop_
_entity.id
_entity.type
_entity.pdbx_description
1 polymer ?
#
loop_
_entity_poly.entity_id
_entity_poly.type
_entity_poly.pdbx_seq_one_letter_code
_entity_poly.pdbx_strand_id
1 'polypeptide(L)'
;MKSVRNDNSPKLLTYVLIISVWLFVWALIPAVAPWSIGQWLFPDQSKISLLIDIALGTLVTATLFLTHRSVSAKLFSRHWSRYLLVGVALLAVAVPFRAGGISQSVFGEPAWLYLLMSLVNVTMQQYATFGLLQHYLQKRFSPIWTVVLTGLLFYAAHIVLLSDKFASPQAAMAITALGCLFAAIRQKTGVLYITLSLHLAFFLVAIAP
;
A
#
# COMPACT_ATOMS: atom_id res chain seq x y z
N MET A 1 5.52 7.33 -47.87
CA MET A 1 6.25 6.94 -46.64
C MET A 1 5.27 6.37 -45.63
N LYS A 2 5.29 5.05 -45.39
CA LYS A 2 4.50 4.43 -44.31
C LYS A 2 5.22 4.69 -43.00
N SER A 3 4.62 5.47 -42.11
CA SER A 3 5.04 5.63 -40.73
C SER A 3 5.05 4.26 -40.05
N VAL A 4 6.23 3.69 -39.83
CA VAL A 4 6.42 2.50 -39.00
C VAL A 4 6.07 2.92 -37.56
N ARG A 5 4.83 2.66 -37.13
CA ARG A 5 4.50 2.71 -35.71
C ARG A 5 5.34 1.61 -35.04
N ASN A 6 6.37 2.04 -34.33
CA ASN A 6 7.13 1.17 -33.47
C ASN A 6 6.19 0.79 -32.31
N ASP A 7 5.47 -0.33 -32.46
CA ASP A 7 4.56 -0.85 -31.44
C ASP A 7 5.36 -1.48 -30.30
N ASN A 8 6.05 -0.63 -29.55
CA ASN A 8 6.74 -0.97 -28.31
C ASN A 8 5.76 -1.02 -27.13
N SER A 9 4.45 -1.19 -27.39
CA SER A 9 3.50 -1.35 -26.30
C SER A 9 3.75 -2.70 -25.62
N PRO A 10 3.81 -2.75 -24.27
CA PRO A 10 4.03 -4.02 -23.59
C PRO A 10 2.93 -5.01 -23.96
N LYS A 11 3.32 -6.24 -24.28
CA LYS A 11 2.38 -7.32 -24.63
C LYS A 11 1.44 -7.58 -23.45
N LEU A 12 0.24 -8.12 -23.71
CA LEU A 12 -0.73 -8.49 -22.69
C LEU A 12 -0.11 -9.34 -21.55
N LEU A 13 0.78 -10.26 -21.91
CA LEU A 13 1.53 -11.09 -20.97
C LEU A 13 2.32 -10.28 -19.93
N THR A 14 2.87 -9.13 -20.32
CA THR A 14 3.59 -8.24 -19.40
C THR A 14 2.66 -7.70 -18.32
N TYR A 15 1.42 -7.35 -18.66
CA TYR A 15 0.46 -6.85 -17.66
C TYR A 15 -0.02 -7.95 -16.73
N VAL A 16 -0.19 -9.18 -17.24
CA VAL A 16 -0.47 -10.35 -16.39
C VAL A 16 0.66 -10.51 -15.37
N LEU A 17 1.91 -10.51 -15.81
CA LEU A 17 3.07 -10.62 -14.92
C LEU A 17 3.14 -9.47 -13.90
N ILE A 18 2.89 -8.23 -14.32
CA ILE A 18 2.89 -7.07 -13.41
C ILE A 18 1.82 -7.24 -12.33
N ILE A 19 0.60 -7.64 -12.70
CA ILE A 19 -0.50 -7.85 -11.76
C ILE A 19 -0.19 -9.03 -10.84
N SER A 20 0.37 -10.13 -11.35
CA SER A 20 0.78 -11.28 -10.53
C SER A 20 1.86 -10.93 -9.52
N VAL A 21 2.91 -10.21 -9.94
CA VAL A 21 3.97 -9.74 -9.03
C VAL A 21 3.41 -8.76 -8.01
N TRP A 22 2.55 -7.83 -8.43
CA TRP A 22 1.89 -6.90 -7.52
C TRP A 22 1.04 -7.63 -6.47
N LEU A 23 0.26 -8.63 -6.87
CA LEU A 23 -0.56 -9.42 -5.94
C LEU A 23 0.30 -10.25 -4.98
N PHE A 24 1.41 -10.80 -5.47
CA PHE A 24 2.39 -11.49 -4.62
C PHE A 24 3.00 -10.53 -3.57
N VAL A 25 3.39 -9.32 -3.98
CA VAL A 25 3.86 -8.28 -3.03
C VAL A 25 2.78 -7.95 -1.99
N TRP A 26 1.52 -7.90 -2.40
CA TRP A 26 0.37 -7.71 -1.51
C TRP A 26 0.23 -8.80 -0.44
N ALA A 27 0.46 -10.06 -0.82
CA ALA A 27 0.42 -11.18 0.12
C ALA A 27 1.54 -11.11 1.18
N LEU A 28 2.64 -10.40 0.89
CA LEU A 28 3.75 -10.19 1.82
C LEU A 28 3.59 -8.96 2.73
N ILE A 29 2.48 -8.23 2.60
CA ILE A 29 2.23 -7.05 3.44
C ILE A 29 1.87 -7.51 4.87
N PRO A 30 2.55 -6.99 5.92
CA PRO A 30 2.28 -7.40 7.30
C PRO A 30 0.81 -7.22 7.68
N ALA A 31 0.21 -8.21 8.34
CA ALA A 31 -1.20 -8.19 8.77
C ALA A 31 -2.25 -8.06 7.63
N VAL A 32 -1.88 -8.36 6.38
CA VAL A 32 -2.83 -8.44 5.25
C VAL A 32 -3.26 -9.88 5.00
N ALA A 33 -2.33 -10.77 4.62
CA ALA A 33 -2.69 -12.16 4.35
C ALA A 33 -2.98 -12.92 5.66
N PRO A 34 -3.98 -13.83 5.69
CA PRO A 34 -4.25 -14.66 6.85
C PRO A 34 -3.20 -15.76 7.10
N TRP A 35 -2.16 -15.83 6.26
CA TRP A 35 -1.12 -16.87 6.23
C TRP A 35 0.22 -16.23 5.91
N SER A 36 0.69 -15.36 6.80
CA SER A 36 1.97 -14.66 6.62
C SER A 36 3.17 -15.58 6.84
N ILE A 37 4.34 -15.20 6.32
CA ILE A 37 5.58 -15.99 6.47
C ILE A 37 5.96 -16.08 7.95
N GLY A 38 5.82 -14.98 8.70
CA GLY A 38 6.03 -14.96 10.13
C GLY A 38 5.16 -15.99 10.86
N GLN A 39 3.87 -16.08 10.51
CA GLN A 39 2.94 -17.02 11.15
C GLN A 39 3.26 -18.46 10.80
N TRP A 40 3.72 -18.71 9.57
CA TRP A 40 4.16 -20.03 9.16
C TRP A 40 5.43 -20.49 9.91
N LEU A 41 6.38 -19.58 10.13
CA LEU A 41 7.63 -19.88 10.86
C LEU A 41 7.45 -19.94 12.38
N PHE A 42 6.58 -19.09 12.94
CA PHE A 42 6.39 -18.92 14.38
C PHE A 42 4.89 -18.81 14.74
N PRO A 43 4.10 -19.88 14.58
CA PRO A 43 2.65 -19.85 14.72
C PRO A 43 2.18 -19.44 16.12
N ASP A 44 2.89 -19.86 17.16
CA ASP A 44 2.51 -19.61 18.56
C ASP A 44 3.09 -18.30 19.14
N GLN A 45 3.84 -17.53 18.34
CA GLN A 45 4.54 -16.33 18.80
C GLN A 45 4.15 -15.11 17.95
N SER A 46 2.92 -14.61 18.15
CA SER A 46 2.33 -13.54 17.34
C SER A 46 3.24 -12.32 17.16
N LYS A 47 3.90 -11.87 18.23
CA LYS A 47 4.84 -10.72 18.19
C LYS A 47 6.06 -10.99 17.33
N ILE A 48 6.69 -12.16 17.46
CA ILE A 48 7.87 -12.53 16.67
C ILE A 48 7.48 -12.71 15.20
N SER A 49 6.37 -13.40 14.95
CA SER A 49 5.78 -13.54 13.62
C SER A 49 5.61 -12.17 12.95
N LEU A 50 4.94 -11.22 13.63
CA LEU A 50 4.68 -9.90 13.06
C LEU A 50 5.97 -9.10 12.81
N LEU A 51 6.96 -9.21 13.70
CA LEU A 51 8.28 -8.58 13.48
C LEU A 51 8.99 -9.13 12.23
N ILE A 52 8.89 -10.43 11.97
CA ILE A 52 9.44 -11.06 10.76
C ILE A 52 8.73 -10.52 9.52
N ASP A 53 7.40 -10.44 9.54
CA ASP A 53 6.64 -9.89 8.41
C ASP A 53 7.01 -8.42 8.17
N ILE A 54 7.15 -7.61 9.23
CA ILE A 54 7.62 -6.21 9.14
C ILE A 54 9.01 -6.14 8.50
N ALA A 55 9.94 -7.01 8.94
CA ALA A 55 11.30 -7.05 8.39
C ALA A 55 11.29 -7.43 6.91
N LEU A 56 10.56 -8.49 6.53
CA LEU A 56 10.41 -8.93 5.15
C LEU A 56 9.76 -7.86 4.27
N GLY A 57 8.67 -7.24 4.75
CA GLY A 57 8.00 -6.15 4.05
C GLY A 57 8.91 -4.95 3.83
N THR A 58 9.74 -4.62 4.81
CA THR A 58 10.76 -3.57 4.70
C THR A 58 11.82 -3.92 3.66
N LEU A 59 12.33 -5.15 3.67
CA LEU A 59 13.32 -5.63 2.70
C LEU A 59 12.77 -5.63 1.27
N VAL A 60 11.53 -6.10 1.08
CA VAL A 60 10.83 -6.06 -0.21
C VAL A 60 10.65 -4.62 -0.68
N THR A 61 10.19 -3.72 0.20
CA THR A 61 10.02 -2.30 -0.12
C THR A 61 11.35 -1.67 -0.55
N ALA A 62 12.42 -1.89 0.21
CA ALA A 62 13.76 -1.40 -0.12
C ALA A 62 14.22 -1.94 -1.49
N THR A 63 14.05 -3.24 -1.74
CA THR A 63 14.38 -3.87 -3.02
C THR A 63 13.60 -3.25 -4.17
N LEU A 64 12.30 -3.01 -4.00
CA LEU A 64 11.46 -2.34 -5.00
C LEU A 64 11.90 -0.89 -5.22
N PHE A 65 12.31 -0.16 -4.19
CA PHE A 65 12.87 1.19 -4.31
C PHE A 65 14.19 1.20 -5.10
N LEU A 66 15.08 0.25 -4.84
CA LEU A 66 16.37 0.16 -5.52
C LEU A 66 16.21 -0.24 -6.99
N THR A 67 15.39 -1.26 -7.26
CA THR A 67 15.14 -1.76 -8.63
C THR A 67 14.35 -0.78 -9.48
N HIS A 68 13.50 0.06 -8.87
CA HIS A 68 12.66 1.05 -9.57
C HIS A 68 13.07 2.49 -9.29
N ARG A 69 14.35 2.72 -8.94
CA ARG A 69 14.87 4.00 -8.44
C ARG A 69 14.41 5.24 -9.21
N SER A 70 14.37 5.17 -10.54
CA SER A 70 13.94 6.30 -11.38
C SER A 70 12.45 6.63 -11.23
N VAL A 71 11.60 5.62 -11.07
CA VAL A 71 10.17 5.77 -10.81
C VAL A 71 9.98 6.25 -9.38
N SER A 72 10.66 5.64 -8.40
CA SER A 72 10.59 6.02 -6.99
C SER A 72 11.01 7.48 -6.77
N ALA A 73 12.09 7.93 -7.43
CA ALA A 73 12.55 9.31 -7.34
C ALA A 73 11.48 10.31 -7.81
N LYS A 74 10.66 9.95 -8.81
CA LYS A 74 9.53 10.77 -9.26
C LYS A 74 8.38 10.74 -8.25
N LEU A 75 8.05 9.55 -7.75
CA LEU A 75 6.97 9.32 -6.77
C LEU A 75 7.19 10.07 -5.45
N PHE A 76 8.45 10.29 -5.08
CA PHE A 76 8.87 11.01 -3.87
C PHE A 76 9.68 12.28 -4.20
N SER A 77 9.40 12.88 -5.36
CA SER A 77 10.00 14.16 -5.74
C SER A 77 9.50 15.30 -4.85
N ARG A 78 10.27 16.39 -4.74
CA ARG A 78 9.92 17.52 -3.86
C ARG A 78 8.55 18.09 -4.24
N HIS A 79 7.61 17.99 -3.32
CA HIS A 79 6.26 18.52 -3.46
C HIS A 79 5.77 19.05 -2.10
N TRP A 80 4.91 20.07 -2.08
CA TRP A 80 4.44 20.69 -0.83
C TRP A 80 3.75 19.69 0.10
N SER A 81 3.04 18.71 -0.47
CA SER A 81 2.31 17.72 0.31
C SER A 81 3.18 16.79 1.14
N ARG A 82 4.52 16.80 0.97
CA ARG A 82 5.43 16.11 1.89
C ARG A 82 5.28 16.59 3.34
N TYR A 83 4.86 17.84 3.54
CA TYR A 83 4.64 18.41 4.87
C TYR A 83 3.45 17.76 5.59
N LEU A 84 2.54 17.08 4.88
CA LEU A 84 1.47 16.29 5.50
C LEU A 84 2.02 15.13 6.34
N LEU A 85 3.23 14.63 6.00
CA LEU A 85 3.90 13.60 6.80
C LEU A 85 4.29 14.10 8.20
N VAL A 86 4.45 15.41 8.40
CA VAL A 86 4.65 15.97 9.75
C VAL A 86 3.40 15.75 10.59
N GLY A 87 2.21 16.00 10.04
CA GLY A 87 0.94 15.70 10.70
C GLY A 87 0.81 14.21 11.03
N VAL A 88 1.20 13.33 10.10
CA VAL A 88 1.24 11.87 10.34
C VAL A 88 2.21 11.50 11.46
N ALA A 89 3.39 12.12 11.51
CA ALA A 89 4.36 11.89 12.58
C ALA A 89 3.79 12.32 13.95
N LEU A 90 3.11 13.47 14.01
CA LEU A 90 2.41 13.91 15.22
C LEU A 90 1.30 12.93 15.64
N LEU A 91 0.51 12.42 14.69
CA LEU A 91 -0.50 11.40 14.96
C LEU A 91 0.11 10.09 15.48
N ALA A 92 1.25 9.67 14.91
CA ALA A 92 1.97 8.47 15.36
C ALA A 92 2.49 8.64 16.79
N VAL A 93 3.02 9.82 17.13
CA VAL A 93 3.42 10.17 18.51
C VAL A 93 2.21 10.16 19.45
N ALA A 94 1.03 10.57 18.99
CA ALA A 94 -0.19 10.55 19.81
C ALA A 94 -0.73 9.14 20.10
N VAL A 95 -0.36 8.10 19.31
CA VAL A 95 -0.86 6.73 19.51
C VAL A 95 -0.48 6.17 20.90
N PRO A 96 0.79 6.17 21.34
CA PRO A 96 1.15 5.70 22.68
C PRO A 96 0.45 6.48 23.80
N PHE A 97 0.28 7.80 23.65
CA PHE A 97 -0.40 8.61 24.68
C PHE A 97 -1.87 8.22 24.83
N ARG A 98 -2.60 8.01 23.73
CA ARG A 98 -4.00 7.56 23.80
C ARG A 98 -4.13 6.16 24.39
N ALA A 99 -3.16 5.29 24.07
CA ALA A 99 -3.15 3.91 24.57
C ALA A 99 -2.78 3.84 26.07
N GLY A 100 -2.33 4.94 26.69
CA GLY A 100 -1.84 4.95 28.08
C GLY A 100 -0.41 4.45 28.23
N GLY A 101 0.36 4.37 27.14
CA GLY A 101 1.77 4.00 27.14
C GLY A 101 2.20 3.26 25.87
N ILE A 102 3.52 3.21 25.62
CA ILE A 102 4.08 2.56 24.42
C ILE A 102 3.92 1.03 24.41
N SER A 103 3.84 0.42 25.59
CA SER A 103 3.66 -1.03 25.77
C SER A 103 2.19 -1.44 25.89
N GLN A 104 1.27 -0.48 25.96
CA GLN A 104 -0.16 -0.77 26.07
C GLN A 104 -0.74 -1.26 24.74
N SER A 105 -1.80 -2.04 24.83
CA SER A 105 -2.38 -2.75 23.69
C SER A 105 -3.24 -1.85 22.81
N VAL A 106 -3.03 -1.94 21.50
CA VAL A 106 -3.82 -1.34 20.42
C VAL A 106 -4.11 -2.47 19.42
N PHE A 107 -5.38 -2.89 19.34
CA PHE A 107 -5.79 -4.10 18.57
C PHE A 107 -5.08 -5.39 18.94
N GLY A 108 -4.82 -5.60 20.23
CA GLY A 108 -4.18 -6.82 20.69
C GLY A 108 -2.65 -6.79 20.59
N GLU A 109 -2.06 -5.74 20.00
CA GLU A 109 -0.61 -5.58 19.88
C GLU A 109 -0.11 -4.37 20.66
N PRO A 110 1.12 -4.40 21.22
CA PRO A 110 1.70 -3.21 21.84
C PRO A 110 1.72 -2.02 20.86
N ALA A 111 1.45 -0.81 21.35
CA ALA A 111 1.34 0.40 20.52
C ALA A 111 2.55 0.61 19.60
N TRP A 112 3.78 0.35 20.07
CA TRP A 112 4.98 0.45 19.23
C TRP A 112 4.96 -0.55 18.05
N LEU A 113 4.51 -1.78 18.29
CA LEU A 113 4.48 -2.83 17.26
C LEU A 113 3.38 -2.54 16.25
N TYR A 114 2.22 -2.08 16.74
CA TYR A 114 1.14 -1.60 15.89
C TYR A 114 1.58 -0.44 14.98
N LEU A 115 2.34 0.53 15.52
CA LEU A 115 2.88 1.65 14.74
C LEU A 115 3.84 1.18 13.64
N LEU A 116 4.79 0.29 13.97
CA LEU A 116 5.73 -0.26 12.99
C LEU A 116 5.01 -1.06 11.90
N MET A 117 4.07 -1.92 12.30
CA MET A 117 3.23 -2.70 11.39
C MET A 117 2.46 -1.77 10.45
N SER A 118 1.78 -0.76 11.00
CA SER A 118 0.97 0.19 10.22
C SER A 118 1.82 0.97 9.22
N LEU A 119 3.01 1.42 9.63
CA LEU A 119 3.92 2.16 8.76
C LEU A 119 4.37 1.32 7.57
N VAL A 120 4.87 0.11 7.81
CA VAL A 120 5.34 -0.78 6.73
C VAL A 120 4.18 -1.22 5.86
N ASN A 121 3.08 -1.65 6.47
CA ASN A 121 1.89 -2.09 5.76
C ASN A 121 1.37 -1.01 4.79
N VAL A 122 1.07 0.18 5.33
CA VAL A 122 0.50 1.26 4.52
C VAL A 122 1.48 1.74 3.46
N THR A 123 2.77 1.83 3.77
CA THR A 123 3.81 2.19 2.79
C THR A 123 3.85 1.19 1.65
N MET A 124 3.85 -0.11 1.94
CA MET A 124 3.84 -1.16 0.93
C MET A 124 2.60 -1.08 0.06
N GLN A 125 1.40 -1.02 0.64
CA GLN A 125 0.15 -0.94 -0.12
C GLN A 125 0.14 0.27 -1.06
N GLN A 126 0.57 1.43 -0.56
CA GLN A 126 0.59 2.67 -1.31
C GLN A 126 1.63 2.65 -2.43
N TYR A 127 2.84 2.19 -2.12
CA TYR A 127 3.94 2.16 -3.07
C TYR A 127 3.75 1.09 -4.14
N ALA A 128 3.32 -0.13 -3.77
CA ALA A 128 3.07 -1.21 -4.72
C ALA A 128 1.89 -0.88 -5.66
N THR A 129 0.79 -0.35 -5.12
CA THR A 129 -0.45 -0.14 -5.88
C THR A 129 -0.47 1.19 -6.62
N PHE A 130 -0.46 2.30 -5.88
CA PHE A 130 -0.59 3.64 -6.46
C PHE A 130 0.77 4.17 -6.96
N GLY A 131 1.88 3.59 -6.49
CA GLY A 131 3.21 3.86 -7.02
C GLY A 131 3.49 3.07 -8.29
N LEU A 132 3.84 1.79 -8.14
CA LEU A 132 4.39 0.96 -9.21
C LEU A 132 3.33 0.41 -10.16
N LEU A 133 2.30 -0.28 -9.67
CA LEU A 133 1.24 -0.84 -10.52
C LEU A 133 0.59 0.26 -11.36
N GLN A 134 0.15 1.35 -10.72
CA GLN A 134 -0.44 2.49 -11.42
C GLN A 134 0.52 3.09 -12.46
N HIS A 135 1.81 3.26 -12.13
CA HIS A 135 2.81 3.75 -13.09
C HIS A 135 2.91 2.85 -14.33
N TYR A 136 2.86 1.52 -14.15
CA TYR A 136 2.92 0.60 -15.27
C TYR A 136 1.64 0.59 -16.11
N LEU A 137 0.46 0.68 -15.48
CA LEU A 137 -0.81 0.81 -16.20
C LEU A 137 -0.86 2.09 -17.06
N GLN A 138 -0.32 3.20 -16.55
CA GLN A 138 -0.24 4.48 -17.28
C GLN A 138 0.54 4.39 -18.61
N LYS A 139 1.41 3.40 -18.78
CA LYS A 139 2.17 3.22 -20.03
C LYS A 139 1.29 2.76 -21.20
N ARG A 140 0.07 2.27 -20.94
CA ARG A 140 -0.83 1.71 -21.96
C ARG A 140 -2.24 2.27 -21.93
N PHE A 141 -2.75 2.57 -20.75
CA PHE A 141 -4.13 3.01 -20.55
C PHE A 141 -4.21 4.53 -20.43
N SER A 142 -5.35 5.11 -20.84
CA SER A 142 -5.59 6.54 -20.63
C SER A 142 -5.66 6.86 -19.13
N PRO A 143 -5.54 8.14 -18.72
CA PRO A 143 -5.58 8.53 -17.31
C PRO A 143 -6.82 8.03 -16.56
N ILE A 144 -8.00 8.11 -17.18
CA ILE A 144 -9.26 7.66 -16.58
C ILE A 144 -9.25 6.14 -16.37
N TRP A 145 -8.86 5.38 -17.40
CA TRP A 145 -8.80 3.93 -17.30
C TRP A 145 -7.75 3.44 -16.32
N THR A 146 -6.61 4.14 -16.21
CA THR A 146 -5.61 3.85 -15.18
C THR A 146 -6.22 3.98 -13.78
N VAL A 147 -6.95 5.06 -13.51
CA VAL A 147 -7.59 5.28 -12.20
C VAL A 147 -8.59 4.16 -11.89
N VAL A 148 -9.49 3.87 -12.83
CA VAL A 148 -10.51 2.83 -12.68
C VAL A 148 -9.86 1.46 -12.45
N LEU A 149 -8.92 1.05 -13.31
CA LEU A 149 -8.25 -0.24 -13.20
C LEU A 149 -7.45 -0.37 -11.90
N THR A 150 -6.76 0.69 -11.48
CA THR A 150 -6.01 0.68 -10.22
C THR A 150 -6.95 0.52 -9.02
N GLY A 151 -8.09 1.23 -9.01
CA GLY A 151 -9.08 1.11 -7.95
C GLY A 151 -9.75 -0.27 -7.90
N LEU A 152 -10.10 -0.84 -9.06
CA LEU A 152 -10.66 -2.19 -9.16
C LEU A 152 -9.66 -3.26 -8.71
N LEU A 153 -8.39 -3.15 -9.12
CA LEU A 153 -7.34 -4.07 -8.67
C LEU A 153 -7.12 -3.94 -7.17
N PHE A 154 -7.05 -2.72 -6.63
CA PHE A 154 -6.96 -2.48 -5.19
C PHE A 154 -8.08 -3.19 -4.43
N TYR A 155 -9.33 -3.07 -4.88
CA TYR A 155 -10.45 -3.83 -4.31
C TYR A 155 -10.26 -5.34 -4.45
N ALA A 156 -9.85 -5.84 -5.62
CA ALA A 156 -9.63 -7.27 -5.84
C ALA A 156 -8.62 -7.86 -4.84
N ALA A 157 -7.52 -7.18 -4.54
CA ALA A 157 -6.58 -7.63 -3.51
C ALA A 157 -7.23 -7.69 -2.11
N HIS A 158 -8.09 -6.72 -1.77
CA HIS A 158 -8.81 -6.75 -0.49
C HIS A 158 -9.79 -7.91 -0.40
N ILE A 159 -10.54 -8.24 -1.46
CA ILE A 159 -11.43 -9.41 -1.40
C ILE A 159 -10.61 -10.70 -1.27
N VAL A 160 -9.52 -10.82 -2.03
CA VAL A 160 -8.74 -12.06 -2.09
C VAL A 160 -7.98 -12.30 -0.78
N LEU A 161 -7.42 -11.25 -0.18
CA LEU A 161 -6.53 -11.38 0.98
C LEU A 161 -7.18 -10.97 2.29
N LEU A 162 -8.27 -10.22 2.26
CA LEU A 162 -8.98 -9.66 3.42
C LEU A 162 -10.50 -9.88 3.29
N SER A 163 -10.91 -11.04 2.74
CA SER A 163 -12.30 -11.38 2.44
C SER A 163 -13.26 -11.05 3.58
N ASP A 164 -12.90 -11.44 4.79
CA ASP A 164 -13.76 -11.33 5.97
C ASP A 164 -14.05 -9.86 6.35
N LYS A 165 -13.14 -8.95 5.98
CA LYS A 165 -13.26 -7.51 6.26
C LYS A 165 -14.01 -6.76 5.16
N PHE A 166 -14.01 -7.27 3.93
CA PHE A 166 -14.51 -6.55 2.75
C PHE A 166 -15.57 -7.31 1.92
N ALA A 167 -16.13 -8.40 2.46
CA ALA A 167 -17.20 -9.15 1.82
C ALA A 167 -18.55 -8.40 1.77
N SER A 168 -18.79 -7.41 2.64
CA SER A 168 -20.04 -6.65 2.61
C SER A 168 -20.08 -5.67 1.42
N PRO A 169 -21.25 -5.46 0.77
CA PRO A 169 -21.37 -4.52 -0.35
C PRO A 169 -20.92 -3.10 0.00
N GLN A 170 -21.19 -2.64 1.24
CA GLN A 170 -20.79 -1.32 1.70
C GLN A 170 -19.27 -1.19 1.80
N ALA A 171 -18.60 -2.20 2.38
CA ALA A 171 -17.14 -2.22 2.48
C ALA A 171 -16.50 -2.31 1.09
N ALA A 172 -17.06 -3.13 0.20
CA ALA A 172 -16.64 -3.24 -1.20
C ALA A 172 -16.73 -1.92 -1.97
N MET A 173 -17.86 -1.22 -1.86
CA MET A 173 -18.04 0.10 -2.47
C MET A 173 -17.08 1.13 -1.87
N ALA A 174 -16.93 1.15 -0.54
CA ALA A 174 -16.04 2.08 0.14
C ALA A 174 -14.57 1.88 -0.26
N ILE A 175 -14.08 0.64 -0.28
CA ILE A 175 -12.69 0.36 -0.63
C ILE A 175 -12.41 0.60 -2.12
N THR A 176 -13.37 0.31 -3.00
CA THR A 176 -13.27 0.63 -4.43
C THR A 176 -13.23 2.14 -4.64
N ALA A 177 -14.14 2.88 -3.99
CA ALA A 177 -14.18 4.34 -4.06
C ALA A 177 -12.89 4.96 -3.52
N LEU A 178 -12.37 4.46 -2.39
CA LEU A 178 -11.11 4.92 -1.82
C LEU A 178 -9.92 4.61 -2.74
N GLY A 179 -9.89 3.42 -3.34
CA GLY A 179 -8.89 3.03 -4.33
C GLY A 179 -8.89 3.96 -5.55
N CYS A 180 -10.07 4.23 -6.12
CA CYS A 180 -10.23 5.19 -7.21
C CYS A 180 -9.81 6.61 -6.80
N LEU A 181 -10.17 7.05 -5.59
CA LEU A 181 -9.80 8.36 -5.06
C LEU A 181 -8.27 8.50 -4.94
N PHE A 182 -7.60 7.53 -4.34
CA PHE A 182 -6.14 7.54 -4.22
C PHE A 182 -5.47 7.49 -5.59
N ALA A 183 -5.94 6.63 -6.49
CA ALA A 183 -5.43 6.58 -7.85
C ALA A 183 -5.62 7.92 -8.57
N ALA A 184 -6.76 8.59 -8.41
CA ALA A 184 -7.03 9.90 -9.01
C ALA A 184 -6.13 11.00 -8.43
N ILE A 185 -5.97 11.06 -7.10
CA ILE A 185 -5.06 11.99 -6.43
C ILE A 185 -3.63 11.78 -6.94
N ARG A 186 -3.19 10.53 -7.02
CA ARG A 186 -1.87 10.19 -7.55
C ARG A 186 -1.74 10.55 -9.03
N GLN A 187 -2.76 10.29 -9.84
CA GLN A 187 -2.79 10.65 -11.26
C GLN A 187 -2.59 12.15 -11.45
N LYS A 188 -3.25 12.98 -10.61
CA LYS A 188 -3.19 14.44 -10.66
C LYS A 188 -1.86 15.01 -10.14
N THR A 189 -1.34 14.45 -9.05
CA THR A 189 -0.21 15.06 -8.33
C THR A 189 1.16 14.53 -8.73
N GLY A 190 1.25 13.34 -9.35
CA GLY A 190 2.54 12.76 -9.70
C GLY A 190 3.29 12.08 -8.53
N VAL A 191 2.86 12.30 -7.28
CA VAL A 191 3.57 11.91 -6.06
C VAL A 191 2.68 11.14 -5.09
N LEU A 192 3.27 10.45 -4.11
CA LEU A 192 2.54 9.61 -3.15
C LEU A 192 2.21 10.28 -1.81
N TYR A 193 2.77 11.46 -1.50
CA TYR A 193 2.65 12.02 -0.14
C TYR A 193 1.22 12.21 0.36
N ILE A 194 0.28 12.62 -0.50
CA ILE A 194 -1.11 12.83 -0.08
C ILE A 194 -1.77 11.48 0.24
N THR A 195 -1.70 10.52 -0.68
CA THR A 195 -2.35 9.21 -0.50
C THR A 195 -1.72 8.44 0.66
N LEU A 196 -0.39 8.49 0.78
CA LEU A 196 0.34 7.92 1.90
C LEU A 196 -0.08 8.55 3.24
N SER A 197 -0.18 9.88 3.29
CA SER A 197 -0.54 10.56 4.54
C SER A 197 -1.99 10.29 4.95
N LEU A 198 -2.93 10.31 3.99
CA LEU A 198 -4.33 9.98 4.27
C LEU A 198 -4.49 8.54 4.76
N HIS A 199 -3.78 7.59 4.14
CA HIS A 199 -3.89 6.18 4.52
C HIS A 199 -3.24 5.91 5.88
N LEU A 200 -2.08 6.51 6.16
CA LEU A 200 -1.46 6.43 7.48
C LEU A 200 -2.35 7.09 8.54
N ALA A 201 -2.89 8.29 8.26
CA ALA A 201 -3.80 8.95 9.19
C ALA A 201 -5.05 8.10 9.49
N PHE A 202 -5.60 7.41 8.49
CA PHE A 202 -6.72 6.48 8.71
C PHE A 202 -6.34 5.37 9.69
N PHE A 203 -5.20 4.69 9.50
CA PHE A 203 -4.71 3.69 10.45
C PHE A 203 -4.49 4.29 11.84
N LEU A 204 -3.84 5.45 11.91
CA LEU A 204 -3.47 6.07 13.18
C LEU A 204 -4.65 6.70 13.90
N VAL A 205 -5.79 6.99 13.27
CA VAL A 205 -6.94 7.70 13.89
C VAL A 205 -8.18 6.83 13.97
N ALA A 206 -8.58 6.22 12.85
CA ALA A 206 -9.85 5.51 12.76
C ALA A 206 -9.76 4.08 13.28
N ILE A 207 -8.55 3.52 13.34
CA ILE A 207 -8.34 2.17 13.86
C ILE A 207 -8.03 2.30 15.35
N ALA A 208 -7.01 2.99 15.83
CA ALA A 208 -6.72 3.08 17.28
C ALA A 208 -7.85 3.75 18.13
N PRO A 209 -8.52 3.02 19.06
CA PRO A 209 -9.66 3.51 19.85
C PRO A 209 -9.31 4.71 20.75
#